data_AF-A0A6I9S3N4-F1
#
_entry.id   AF-A0A6I9S3N4-F1
#
_cell.length_a   1.000
_cell.length_b   1.000
_cell.length_c   1.000
_cell.angle_alpha   90.00
_cell.angle_beta   90.00
_cell.angle_gamma   90.00
#
_symmetry.space_group_name_H-M   'P 1'
#
loop_
_entity.id
_entity.type
_entity.pdbx_description
1 polymer ?
#
loop_
_entity_poly.entity_id
_entity_poly.type
_entity_poly.pdbx_seq_one_letter_code
_entity_poly.pdbx_strand_id
1 'polypeptide(L)'
;MSFSSRRSPPPRLSGSRVWVWGGRSSADSLGLERIWGRRWRRRRTAAMLRFWSQYQSHRGGAFAALLVLLLPAFCPSLFSPLGHALPSIFSEWNAPKPRHMSLLKGALQRQISDEQNSELWASLAHQGWRPCIESENNPVSLPTKSTGYIQVFLDGGLNQQRMGICDAVAVAKILNATLVIPHLEVNPVWKDSSSFEDIYDVDHFISVLKDEISIVRELPQEFSWSTREYYAVAIRATRVKTAPVHASANWYIENVAPILQSYGIAAIAPFSHRLAFDNLPGELQQLRCKVNFQALVFVPHINALGEALVKRLRYPVGKHSDEYIQEVVDENVDAASGKFVVLHLRFDKDMAAHSACDFGGGKAERLALAKYRQVIWQGRVLNSQFTDEELRSQGRCPLTPEEIGLLLAALGFDSRTRLYLASHKVYGGEARISSLRKLFPLMEDKKSLASEEELAKVEGKASLLAAVDYYVSMQSDVFISASPGNMHNAVVGRRTYLNLKTIRPNMSLLGQLFLNKSMEWSEFQQVVQAGHKNRQGQIRPRKPKQSIYTYPAPDCMCQQ
;
A
#
# COMPACT_ATOMS: atom_id res chain seq x y z
N MET A 1 -29.71 39.19 -28.08
CA MET A 1 -29.43 40.58 -27.65
C MET A 1 -27.93 40.76 -27.54
N SER A 2 -27.40 41.89 -28.00
CA SER A 2 -25.96 42.21 -28.08
C SER A 2 -25.55 43.09 -26.90
N PHE A 3 -24.31 42.96 -26.41
CA PHE A 3 -23.53 44.14 -26.01
C PHE A 3 -22.04 44.00 -26.32
N SER A 4 -21.54 44.98 -27.07
CA SER A 4 -20.13 45.29 -27.35
C SER A 4 -19.51 45.98 -26.11
N SER A 5 -18.20 46.16 -25.88
CA SER A 5 -17.20 46.69 -26.82
C SER A 5 -15.76 46.67 -26.27
N ARG A 6 -14.79 47.06 -27.12
CA ARG A 6 -13.33 47.09 -26.91
C ARG A 6 -12.84 48.26 -26.03
N ARG A 7 -11.60 48.17 -25.51
CA ARG A 7 -10.67 49.31 -25.29
C ARG A 7 -9.19 48.86 -25.32
N SER A 8 -8.28 49.82 -25.47
CA SER A 8 -6.88 49.68 -25.93
C SER A 8 -5.84 50.03 -24.82
N PRO A 9 -4.49 49.94 -25.04
CA PRO A 9 -3.42 50.15 -24.03
C PRO A 9 -3.02 51.66 -23.94
N PRO A 10 -1.92 52.19 -23.31
CA PRO A 10 -0.47 51.80 -23.27
C PRO A 10 0.08 51.78 -21.79
N PRO A 11 1.35 52.10 -21.37
CA PRO A 11 2.61 52.45 -22.05
C PRO A 11 3.91 51.74 -21.50
N ARG A 12 5.08 52.37 -21.68
CA ARG A 12 6.43 52.06 -21.12
C ARG A 12 7.12 53.37 -20.66
N LEU A 13 8.06 53.30 -19.69
CA LEU A 13 9.22 54.20 -19.42
C LEU A 13 10.23 53.36 -18.60
N SER A 14 11.48 53.04 -19.00
CA SER A 14 12.72 53.83 -19.20
C SER A 14 13.45 54.29 -17.90
N GLY A 15 14.71 53.90 -17.70
CA GLY A 15 15.59 54.48 -16.65
C GLY A 15 16.82 53.63 -16.27
N SER A 16 18.02 54.06 -16.66
CA SER A 16 19.30 53.33 -16.52
C SER A 16 20.12 53.70 -15.26
N ARG A 17 21.05 52.83 -14.82
CA ARG A 17 22.49 53.18 -14.55
C ARG A 17 23.39 51.96 -14.24
N VAL A 18 24.69 52.17 -14.45
CA VAL A 18 25.86 51.25 -14.42
C VAL A 18 26.66 51.57 -13.12
N TRP A 19 27.49 50.73 -12.46
CA TRP A 19 28.86 50.21 -12.77
C TRP A 19 29.22 49.09 -11.74
N VAL A 20 29.78 47.90 -12.08
CA VAL A 20 31.19 47.46 -12.36
C VAL A 20 32.17 47.49 -11.16
N TRP A 21 33.09 46.48 -11.16
CA TRP A 21 34.27 46.16 -10.29
C TRP A 21 33.97 45.15 -9.18
N GLY A 22 34.48 43.91 -9.20
CA GLY A 22 35.88 43.48 -9.01
C GLY A 22 35.99 42.86 -7.59
N GLY A 23 36.76 41.81 -7.24
CA GLY A 23 37.73 40.95 -7.93
C GLY A 23 38.73 40.41 -6.88
N ARG A 24 39.14 39.12 -6.97
CA ARG A 24 40.11 38.41 -6.07
C ARG A 24 39.60 38.15 -4.63
N SER A 25 40.14 37.24 -3.80
CA SER A 25 40.98 36.02 -3.90
C SER A 25 41.59 35.80 -2.50
N SER A 26 41.87 34.55 -2.11
CA SER A 26 42.83 34.15 -1.04
C SER A 26 42.60 34.64 0.41
N ALA A 27 43.16 34.04 1.47
CA ALA A 27 43.57 32.66 1.75
C ALA A 27 44.01 32.55 3.24
N ASP A 28 44.10 31.31 3.74
CA ASP A 28 45.08 30.83 4.74
C ASP A 28 45.09 31.22 6.24
N SER A 29 45.76 30.33 6.97
CA SER A 29 46.26 30.33 8.36
C SER A 29 45.23 30.00 9.46
N LEU A 30 45.32 28.85 10.16
CA LEU A 30 46.35 28.36 11.12
C LEU A 30 46.37 29.22 12.40
N GLY A 31 46.40 28.68 13.63
CA GLY A 31 46.50 27.30 14.13
C GLY A 31 47.01 27.30 15.59
N LEU A 32 47.32 26.12 16.17
CA LEU A 32 48.05 25.88 17.43
C LEU A 32 47.31 26.20 18.78
N GLU A 33 47.05 25.21 19.66
CA GLU A 33 47.90 24.61 20.73
C GLU A 33 47.93 25.43 22.06
N ARG A 34 48.10 24.93 23.30
CA ARG A 34 48.51 23.61 23.87
C ARG A 34 48.12 23.47 25.38
N ILE A 35 47.57 22.30 25.78
CA ILE A 35 47.88 21.37 26.93
C ILE A 35 48.21 21.89 28.39
N TRP A 36 47.90 21.03 29.39
CA TRP A 36 48.37 20.92 30.81
C TRP A 36 47.48 21.60 31.90
N GLY A 37 47.23 21.04 33.11
CA GLY A 37 47.50 19.68 33.63
C GLY A 37 47.13 19.45 35.13
N ARG A 38 46.36 18.38 35.42
CA ARG A 38 46.34 17.49 36.63
C ARG A 38 46.36 18.03 38.11
N ARG A 39 45.28 17.65 38.85
CA ARG A 39 45.29 16.81 40.10
C ARG A 39 45.61 17.44 41.48
N TRP A 40 44.65 17.40 42.43
CA TRP A 40 44.88 16.98 43.84
C TRP A 40 43.61 16.42 44.54
N ARG A 41 43.73 15.87 45.76
CA ARG A 41 42.82 14.84 46.35
C ARG A 41 42.07 15.26 47.63
N ARG A 42 40.85 14.70 47.80
CA ARG A 42 40.10 14.36 49.03
C ARG A 42 40.64 14.84 50.41
N ARG A 43 39.78 15.53 51.18
CA ARG A 43 39.18 15.05 52.48
C ARG A 43 38.43 16.17 53.24
N ARG A 44 37.10 16.05 53.41
CA ARG A 44 36.35 16.34 54.66
C ARG A 44 34.83 16.04 54.51
N THR A 45 34.49 14.76 54.56
CA THR A 45 33.12 14.28 54.78
C THR A 45 32.84 14.18 56.28
N ALA A 46 32.23 15.21 56.90
CA ALA A 46 31.59 15.14 58.24
C ALA A 46 30.88 16.46 58.62
N ALA A 47 29.98 16.98 57.78
CA ALA A 47 29.15 18.15 58.14
C ALA A 47 27.82 18.22 57.36
N MET A 48 27.86 18.00 56.04
CA MET A 48 26.67 18.16 55.16
C MET A 48 25.66 17.01 55.16
N LEU A 49 25.88 15.94 55.94
CA LEU A 49 24.99 14.76 55.98
C LEU A 49 23.90 14.81 57.08
N ARG A 50 23.74 15.93 57.79
CA ARG A 50 22.64 16.15 58.76
C ARG A 50 21.75 17.36 58.47
N PHE A 51 21.94 18.05 57.35
CA PHE A 51 21.07 19.15 56.90
C PHE A 51 20.23 18.82 55.65
N TRP A 52 20.43 17.63 55.06
CA TRP A 52 19.74 17.19 53.83
C TRP A 52 18.54 16.26 54.06
N SER A 53 18.13 16.05 55.32
CA SER A 53 17.10 15.06 55.69
C SER A 53 15.73 15.65 56.07
N GLN A 54 15.52 16.96 55.99
CA GLN A 54 14.28 17.56 56.54
C GLN A 54 13.68 18.78 55.81
N TYR A 55 14.20 19.16 54.63
CA TYR A 55 13.62 20.27 53.84
C TYR A 55 13.67 20.04 52.33
N GLN A 56 13.03 18.96 51.85
CA GLN A 56 12.73 18.77 50.43
C GLN A 56 11.25 18.43 50.20
N SER A 57 10.39 19.35 50.67
CA SER A 57 8.96 19.34 50.38
C SER A 57 8.71 19.52 48.86
N HIS A 58 8.04 18.52 48.27
CA HIS A 58 7.14 18.44 47.09
C HIS A 58 7.09 19.50 45.95
N ARG A 59 7.76 20.66 46.03
CA ARG A 59 7.71 21.73 45.03
C ARG A 59 8.76 21.60 43.92
N GLY A 60 9.93 21.02 44.19
CA GLY A 60 11.02 20.92 43.20
C GLY A 60 10.62 20.18 41.91
N GLY A 61 9.97 19.02 42.03
CA GLY A 61 9.47 18.25 40.88
C GLY A 61 8.34 18.96 40.12
N ALA A 62 7.45 19.66 40.84
CA ALA A 62 6.35 20.41 40.23
C ALA A 62 6.85 21.60 39.39
N PHE A 63 7.86 22.33 39.88
CA PHE A 63 8.48 23.42 39.11
C PHE A 63 9.28 22.91 37.90
N ALA A 64 9.99 21.78 38.02
CA ALA A 64 10.66 21.15 36.88
C ALA A 64 9.66 20.70 35.80
N ALA A 65 8.54 20.09 36.20
CA ALA A 65 7.47 19.69 35.28
C ALA A 65 6.79 20.91 34.62
N LEU A 66 6.53 21.99 35.37
CA LEU A 66 6.02 23.25 34.79
C LEU A 66 6.99 23.84 33.77
N LEU A 67 8.31 23.83 34.05
CA LEU A 67 9.31 24.36 33.14
C LEU A 67 9.34 23.58 31.82
N VAL A 68 9.22 22.26 31.87
CA VAL A 68 9.12 21.37 30.69
C VAL A 68 7.81 21.61 29.92
N LEU A 69 6.70 21.88 30.60
CA LEU A 69 5.42 22.22 29.97
C LEU A 69 5.40 23.63 29.34
N LEU A 70 6.19 24.57 29.85
CA LEU A 70 6.25 25.96 29.39
C LEU A 70 7.37 26.22 28.36
N LEU A 71 8.42 25.39 28.31
CA LEU A 71 9.51 25.43 27.33
C LEU A 71 9.05 25.61 25.85
N PRO A 72 7.97 24.96 25.38
CA PRO A 72 7.44 25.18 24.03
C PRO A 72 6.93 26.61 23.76
N ALA A 73 6.50 27.34 24.79
CA ALA A 73 6.01 28.72 24.66
C ALA A 73 7.14 29.76 24.58
N PHE A 74 8.28 29.49 25.22
CA PHE A 74 9.43 30.40 25.25
C PHE A 74 10.45 30.16 24.12
N CYS A 75 10.45 28.98 23.48
CA CYS A 75 11.34 28.67 22.35
C CYS A 75 10.59 28.01 21.17
N PRO A 76 9.62 28.71 20.54
CA PRO A 76 8.77 28.12 19.49
C PRO A 76 9.54 27.65 18.25
N SER A 77 10.73 28.21 17.96
CA SER A 77 11.59 27.78 16.86
C SER A 77 12.22 26.39 17.05
N LEU A 78 12.53 26.00 18.30
CA LEU A 78 13.06 24.67 18.64
C LEU A 78 11.99 23.58 18.65
N PHE A 79 10.73 23.93 18.92
CA PHE A 79 9.61 22.99 19.03
C PHE A 79 8.61 23.03 17.87
N SER A 80 8.81 23.92 16.89
CA SER A 80 8.02 23.98 15.64
C SER A 80 7.88 22.61 14.94
N PRO A 81 8.92 21.75 14.85
CA PRO A 81 8.76 20.40 14.27
C PRO A 81 7.84 19.46 15.08
N LEU A 82 7.70 19.69 16.39
CA LEU A 82 6.98 18.81 17.32
C LEU A 82 5.52 19.25 17.58
N GLY A 83 5.25 20.56 17.51
CA GLY A 83 3.90 21.13 17.72
C GLY A 83 2.83 20.61 16.75
N HIS A 84 3.23 20.14 15.56
CA HIS A 84 2.28 19.58 14.59
C HIS A 84 1.78 18.17 14.94
N ALA A 85 2.51 17.40 15.76
CA ALA A 85 2.26 15.98 16.04
C ALA A 85 1.40 15.70 17.29
N LEU A 86 1.52 16.53 18.33
CA LEU A 86 0.98 16.28 19.68
C LEU A 86 -0.51 15.87 19.76
N PRO A 87 -1.47 16.55 19.08
CA PRO A 87 -2.88 16.15 19.15
C PRO A 87 -3.16 14.76 18.57
N SER A 88 -2.30 14.26 17.67
CA SER A 88 -2.53 12.99 16.98
C SER A 88 -2.08 11.77 17.78
N ILE A 89 -1.14 11.94 18.73
CA ILE A 89 -0.65 10.85 19.58
C ILE A 89 -1.69 10.51 20.64
N PHE A 90 -2.29 11.51 21.30
CA PHE A 90 -3.32 11.28 22.32
C PHE A 90 -4.64 10.74 21.75
N SER A 91 -5.00 11.06 20.51
CA SER A 91 -6.17 10.44 19.85
C SER A 91 -5.97 8.96 19.53
N GLU A 92 -4.72 8.52 19.28
CA GLU A 92 -4.39 7.10 19.06
C GLU A 92 -4.30 6.31 20.38
N TRP A 93 -4.16 6.99 21.52
CA TRP A 93 -4.04 6.37 22.85
C TRP A 93 -5.39 6.05 23.53
N ASN A 94 -6.45 6.79 23.17
CA ASN A 94 -7.79 6.52 23.67
C ASN A 94 -8.40 5.31 22.96
N ALA A 95 -8.17 4.12 23.52
CA ALA A 95 -8.80 2.87 23.10
C ALA A 95 -10.33 3.02 23.05
N PRO A 96 -10.96 3.04 21.85
CA PRO A 96 -12.40 3.10 21.76
C PRO A 96 -12.96 1.74 22.18
N LYS A 97 -14.03 1.76 22.98
CA LYS A 97 -14.70 0.54 23.43
C LYS A 97 -15.25 -0.23 22.22
N PRO A 98 -15.25 -1.58 22.24
CA PRO A 98 -15.84 -2.37 21.17
C PRO A 98 -17.29 -1.96 20.93
N ARG A 99 -17.63 -1.71 19.67
CA ARG A 99 -18.92 -1.13 19.25
C ARG A 99 -20.06 -2.14 19.20
N HIS A 100 -19.73 -3.43 19.09
CA HIS A 100 -20.68 -4.51 18.79
C HIS A 100 -20.62 -5.60 19.88
N MET A 101 -20.63 -5.18 21.15
CA MET A 101 -20.40 -6.06 22.30
C MET A 101 -21.37 -7.25 22.40
N SER A 102 -22.63 -7.13 21.95
CA SER A 102 -23.56 -8.27 21.91
C SER A 102 -23.08 -9.32 20.90
N LEU A 103 -22.84 -8.90 19.65
CA LEU A 103 -22.29 -9.76 18.59
C LEU A 103 -20.94 -10.37 18.97
N LEU A 104 -20.06 -9.62 19.64
CA LEU A 104 -18.75 -10.13 20.09
C LEU A 104 -18.88 -11.22 21.16
N LYS A 105 -19.85 -11.10 22.09
CA LYS A 105 -20.14 -12.15 23.08
C LYS A 105 -20.72 -13.40 22.40
N GLY A 106 -21.75 -13.23 21.56
CA GLY A 106 -22.36 -14.34 20.84
C GLY A 106 -21.37 -15.05 19.91
N ALA A 107 -20.49 -14.31 19.25
CA ALA A 107 -19.37 -14.86 18.51
C ALA A 107 -18.47 -15.72 19.42
N LEU A 108 -17.96 -15.17 20.53
CA LEU A 108 -17.05 -15.90 21.42
C LEU A 108 -17.68 -17.15 22.08
N GLN A 109 -19.00 -17.22 22.16
CA GLN A 109 -19.75 -18.35 22.73
C GLN A 109 -20.28 -19.34 21.68
N ARG A 110 -20.06 -19.09 20.38
CA ARG A 110 -20.58 -19.93 19.29
C ARG A 110 -19.99 -21.35 19.32
N GLN A 111 -20.83 -22.34 19.06
CA GLN A 111 -20.40 -23.65 18.60
C GLN A 111 -20.52 -23.70 17.07
N ILE A 112 -19.64 -24.45 16.41
CA ILE A 112 -19.62 -24.61 14.95
C ILE A 112 -19.72 -26.11 14.66
N SER A 113 -20.57 -26.51 13.73
CA SER A 113 -20.66 -27.91 13.31
C SER A 113 -19.51 -28.27 12.37
N ASP A 114 -19.07 -29.53 12.40
CA ASP A 114 -17.98 -30.01 11.54
C ASP A 114 -18.31 -29.90 10.04
N GLU A 115 -19.60 -29.99 9.69
CA GLU A 115 -20.12 -29.78 8.33
C GLU A 115 -19.89 -28.35 7.83
N GLN A 116 -20.23 -27.33 8.64
CA GLN A 116 -19.97 -25.92 8.30
C GLN A 116 -18.47 -25.63 8.12
N ASN A 117 -17.63 -26.28 8.92
CA ASN A 117 -16.18 -26.16 8.82
C ASN A 117 -15.66 -26.78 7.51
N SER A 118 -16.18 -27.95 7.11
CA SER A 118 -15.81 -28.63 5.87
C SER A 118 -16.09 -27.76 4.62
N GLU A 119 -17.30 -27.22 4.47
CA GLU A 119 -17.67 -26.34 3.35
C GLU A 119 -16.81 -25.07 3.27
N LEU A 120 -16.49 -24.49 4.44
CA LEU A 120 -15.69 -23.28 4.54
C LEU A 120 -14.27 -23.47 4.00
N TRP A 121 -13.68 -24.66 4.19
CA TRP A 121 -12.34 -25.00 3.72
C TRP A 121 -12.31 -25.81 2.41
N ALA A 122 -13.46 -26.09 1.80
CA ALA A 122 -13.53 -26.70 0.48
C ALA A 122 -12.97 -25.76 -0.60
N SER A 123 -12.18 -26.32 -1.52
CA SER A 123 -11.66 -25.62 -2.70
C SER A 123 -12.81 -25.12 -3.60
N LEU A 124 -12.54 -24.11 -4.43
CA LEU A 124 -13.50 -23.74 -5.48
C LEU A 124 -13.64 -24.89 -6.49
N ALA A 125 -14.88 -25.22 -6.85
CA ALA A 125 -15.15 -26.03 -8.02
C ALA A 125 -14.50 -25.42 -9.27
N HIS A 126 -14.25 -26.24 -10.28
CA HIS A 126 -13.87 -25.75 -11.61
C HIS A 126 -15.03 -24.95 -12.20
N GLN A 127 -14.72 -23.80 -12.82
CA GLN A 127 -15.73 -22.82 -13.25
C GLN A 127 -15.82 -22.65 -14.79
N GLY A 128 -15.21 -23.56 -15.56
CA GLY A 128 -15.19 -23.48 -17.03
C GLY A 128 -14.17 -22.48 -17.62
N TRP A 129 -13.19 -22.02 -16.84
CA TRP A 129 -12.18 -21.06 -17.29
C TRP A 129 -10.75 -21.52 -16.96
N ARG A 130 -9.78 -21.08 -17.75
CA ARG A 130 -8.34 -21.14 -17.47
C ARG A 130 -7.67 -19.80 -17.79
N PRO A 131 -6.47 -19.52 -17.26
CA PRO A 131 -5.49 -18.68 -17.95
C PRO A 131 -5.51 -18.96 -19.47
N CYS A 132 -5.61 -17.92 -20.30
CA CYS A 132 -5.25 -18.08 -21.70
C CYS A 132 -3.75 -18.42 -21.76
N ILE A 133 -3.43 -19.61 -22.25
CA ILE A 133 -2.07 -19.94 -22.68
C ILE A 133 -1.86 -19.20 -24.00
N GLU A 134 -0.73 -18.53 -24.15
CA GLU A 134 -0.33 -18.00 -25.45
C GLU A 134 -0.09 -19.19 -26.38
N SER A 135 -1.02 -19.40 -27.30
CA SER A 135 -0.77 -20.25 -28.46
C SER A 135 0.39 -19.66 -29.25
N GLU A 136 1.28 -20.49 -29.78
CA GLU A 136 2.39 -20.11 -30.67
C GLU A 136 1.88 -19.56 -32.00
N ASN A 137 1.22 -18.40 -31.96
CA ASN A 137 0.88 -17.62 -33.14
C ASN A 137 2.16 -16.95 -33.61
N ASN A 138 2.43 -17.07 -34.92
CA ASN A 138 3.67 -16.63 -35.57
C ASN A 138 4.20 -15.32 -34.97
N PRO A 139 5.45 -15.27 -34.46
CA PRO A 139 5.98 -14.07 -33.85
C PRO A 139 5.95 -12.93 -34.86
N VAL A 140 5.09 -11.94 -34.61
CA VAL A 140 5.08 -10.70 -35.37
C VAL A 140 6.38 -9.99 -35.02
N SER A 141 7.36 -10.11 -35.91
CA SER A 141 8.69 -9.53 -35.72
C SER A 141 8.55 -8.07 -35.33
N LEU A 142 9.15 -7.68 -34.20
CA LEU A 142 9.17 -6.29 -33.78
C LEU A 142 9.66 -5.40 -34.91
N PRO A 143 9.07 -4.21 -35.13
CA PRO A 143 9.55 -3.27 -36.12
C PRO A 143 11.04 -3.01 -35.93
N THR A 144 11.83 -3.16 -36.99
CA THR A 144 13.30 -3.07 -36.96
C THR A 144 13.84 -1.71 -36.50
N LYS A 145 12.97 -0.69 -36.37
CA LYS A 145 13.29 0.61 -35.80
C LYS A 145 12.17 1.10 -34.89
N SER A 146 12.53 1.41 -33.65
CA SER A 146 11.68 2.07 -32.66
C SER A 146 11.50 3.56 -32.98
N THR A 147 10.35 4.13 -32.65
CA THR A 147 10.02 5.56 -32.83
C THR A 147 10.78 6.47 -31.86
N GLY A 148 11.31 5.92 -30.76
CA GLY A 148 12.01 6.67 -29.71
C GLY A 148 11.89 6.02 -28.34
N TYR A 149 12.27 6.73 -27.29
CA TYR A 149 12.25 6.24 -25.89
C TYR A 149 11.08 6.83 -25.10
N ILE A 150 10.37 5.99 -24.35
CA ILE A 150 9.34 6.41 -23.40
C ILE A 150 9.79 6.15 -21.96
N GLN A 151 9.75 7.20 -21.15
CA GLN A 151 9.89 7.13 -19.70
C GLN A 151 8.53 7.32 -19.03
N VAL A 152 8.25 6.54 -17.99
CA VAL A 152 7.07 6.73 -17.13
C VAL A 152 7.50 6.90 -15.67
N PHE A 153 6.85 7.83 -14.99
CA PHE A 153 7.14 8.18 -13.59
C PHE A 153 5.93 7.84 -12.74
N LEU A 154 5.96 6.65 -12.12
CA LEU A 154 4.82 5.97 -11.54
C LEU A 154 4.51 6.42 -10.11
N ASP A 155 3.33 7.04 -9.92
CA ASP A 155 2.83 7.41 -8.60
C ASP A 155 1.98 6.30 -7.93
N GLY A 156 1.60 6.54 -6.67
CA GLY A 156 0.79 5.61 -5.87
C GLY A 156 1.66 4.70 -4.99
N GLY A 157 1.09 3.59 -4.53
CA GLY A 157 1.85 2.52 -3.86
C GLY A 157 2.02 1.30 -4.77
N LEU A 158 2.79 0.30 -4.33
CA LEU A 158 3.14 -0.92 -5.07
C LEU A 158 2.06 -1.43 -6.05
N ASN A 159 0.84 -1.67 -5.56
CA ASN A 159 -0.24 -2.26 -6.36
C ASN A 159 -0.87 -1.28 -7.37
N GLN A 160 -0.72 0.04 -7.20
CA GLN A 160 -1.06 1.04 -8.23
C GLN A 160 0.04 1.12 -9.28
N GLN A 161 1.30 1.15 -8.83
CA GLN A 161 2.46 1.14 -9.71
C GLN A 161 2.46 -0.12 -10.59
N ARG A 162 2.12 -1.30 -10.05
CA ARG A 162 1.90 -2.55 -10.80
C ARG A 162 0.94 -2.36 -11.99
N MET A 163 -0.24 -1.77 -11.74
CA MET A 163 -1.22 -1.48 -12.80
C MET A 163 -0.70 -0.43 -13.81
N GLY A 164 0.07 0.55 -13.33
CA GLY A 164 0.72 1.55 -14.18
C GLY A 164 1.85 0.98 -15.06
N ILE A 165 2.62 -0.01 -14.60
CA ILE A 165 3.63 -0.71 -15.42
C ILE A 165 2.94 -1.44 -16.58
N CYS A 166 1.83 -2.13 -16.30
CA CYS A 166 1.05 -2.83 -17.32
C CYS A 166 0.51 -1.86 -18.39
N ASP A 167 0.03 -0.69 -17.97
CA ASP A 167 -0.38 0.39 -18.88
C ASP A 167 0.80 0.97 -19.67
N ALA A 168 1.98 1.12 -19.06
CA ALA A 168 3.17 1.68 -19.70
C ALA A 168 3.70 0.77 -20.82
N VAL A 169 3.71 -0.55 -20.61
CA VAL A 169 4.05 -1.54 -21.65
C VAL A 169 3.06 -1.46 -22.82
N ALA A 170 1.75 -1.37 -22.54
CA ALA A 170 0.74 -1.21 -23.58
C ALA A 170 0.87 0.13 -24.35
N VAL A 171 1.19 1.23 -23.67
CA VAL A 171 1.44 2.54 -24.30
C VAL A 171 2.72 2.51 -25.16
N ALA A 172 3.78 1.81 -24.72
CA ALA A 172 4.97 1.61 -25.53
C ALA A 172 4.67 0.82 -26.82
N LYS A 173 3.85 -0.24 -26.74
CA LYS A 173 3.35 -0.99 -27.90
C LYS A 173 2.52 -0.11 -28.86
N ILE A 174 1.57 0.68 -28.32
CA ILE A 174 0.74 1.63 -29.10
C ILE A 174 1.60 2.63 -29.90
N LEU A 175 2.71 3.09 -29.33
CA LEU A 175 3.58 4.12 -29.91
C LEU A 175 4.76 3.56 -30.73
N ASN A 176 4.90 2.23 -30.80
CA ASN A 176 6.11 1.55 -31.30
C ASN A 176 7.39 2.16 -30.69
N ALA A 177 7.41 2.32 -29.37
CA ALA A 177 8.47 3.00 -28.63
C ALA A 177 9.22 2.03 -27.71
N THR A 178 10.50 2.32 -27.47
CA THR A 178 11.33 1.59 -26.52
C THR A 178 11.00 2.05 -25.10
N LEU A 179 10.56 1.13 -24.25
CA LEU A 179 10.26 1.44 -22.84
C LEU A 179 11.57 1.46 -22.03
N VAL A 180 11.82 2.57 -21.33
CA VAL A 180 12.83 2.59 -20.25
C VAL A 180 12.20 1.98 -19.00
N ILE A 181 12.96 1.22 -18.20
CA ILE A 181 12.47 0.61 -16.96
C ILE A 181 11.72 1.67 -16.11
N PRO A 182 10.44 1.43 -15.73
CA PRO A 182 9.61 2.42 -15.08
C PRO A 182 10.18 2.99 -13.78
N HIS A 183 10.24 4.31 -13.67
CA HIS A 183 10.69 4.99 -12.45
C HIS A 183 9.55 5.03 -11.42
N LEU A 184 9.83 4.64 -10.17
CA LEU A 184 8.86 4.64 -9.08
C LEU A 184 8.99 5.92 -8.23
N GLU A 185 7.95 6.75 -8.19
CA GLU A 185 7.94 7.97 -7.40
C GLU A 185 7.78 7.68 -5.90
N VAL A 186 8.51 8.41 -5.06
CA VAL A 186 8.40 8.32 -3.60
C VAL A 186 7.01 8.75 -3.14
N ASN A 187 6.27 7.82 -2.54
CA ASN A 187 4.92 8.09 -2.07
C ASN A 187 4.91 8.95 -0.79
N PRO A 188 4.11 10.03 -0.67
CA PRO A 188 4.10 10.89 0.51
C PRO A 188 3.56 10.23 1.79
N VAL A 189 2.79 9.15 1.70
CA VAL A 189 2.25 8.39 2.84
C VAL A 189 3.30 7.43 3.39
N TRP A 190 3.81 6.54 2.54
CA TRP A 190 4.72 5.45 2.95
C TRP A 190 6.19 5.84 2.94
N LYS A 191 6.56 6.92 2.23
CA LYS A 191 7.93 7.43 2.07
C LYS A 191 8.94 6.38 1.58
N ASP A 192 8.43 5.42 0.83
CA ASP A 192 9.19 4.34 0.23
C ASP A 192 9.95 4.87 -1.00
N SER A 193 11.25 4.59 -1.06
CA SER A 193 12.15 4.98 -2.16
C SER A 193 12.72 3.77 -2.89
N SER A 194 12.04 2.63 -2.84
CA SER A 194 12.45 1.42 -3.56
C SER A 194 12.32 1.65 -5.06
N SER A 195 13.35 1.26 -5.80
CA SER A 195 13.38 1.25 -7.26
C SER A 195 12.51 0.12 -7.84
N PHE A 196 12.43 0.04 -9.17
CA PHE A 196 11.80 -1.11 -9.84
C PHE A 196 12.55 -2.42 -9.52
N GLU A 197 13.89 -2.38 -9.57
CA GLU A 197 14.78 -3.53 -9.34
C GLU A 197 14.92 -3.95 -7.87
N ASP A 198 14.56 -3.07 -6.91
CA ASP A 198 14.36 -3.47 -5.50
C ASP A 198 13.16 -4.42 -5.33
N ILE A 199 12.22 -4.42 -6.28
CA ILE A 199 10.90 -5.07 -6.14
C ILE A 199 10.73 -6.22 -7.13
N TYR A 200 11.03 -5.99 -8.41
CA TYR A 200 10.75 -6.89 -9.53
C TYR A 200 12.03 -7.38 -10.20
N ASP A 201 12.01 -8.62 -10.66
CA ASP A 201 13.08 -9.19 -11.47
C ASP A 201 13.09 -8.54 -12.87
N VAL A 202 14.14 -7.74 -13.13
CA VAL A 202 14.27 -6.96 -14.36
C VAL A 202 14.62 -7.85 -15.56
N ASP A 203 15.46 -8.88 -15.37
CA ASP A 203 15.88 -9.76 -16.46
C ASP A 203 14.72 -10.66 -16.90
N HIS A 204 13.94 -11.19 -15.96
CA HIS A 204 12.69 -11.88 -16.23
C HIS A 204 11.68 -10.96 -16.93
N PHE A 205 11.49 -9.73 -16.45
CA PHE A 205 10.58 -8.76 -17.05
C PHE A 205 10.92 -8.42 -18.50
N ILE A 206 12.21 -8.19 -18.80
CA ILE A 206 12.68 -7.95 -20.17
C ILE A 206 12.53 -9.21 -21.02
N SER A 207 12.94 -10.38 -20.51
CA SER A 207 12.90 -11.65 -21.25
C SER A 207 11.48 -12.07 -21.66
N VAL A 208 10.50 -11.95 -20.76
CA VAL A 208 9.08 -12.30 -21.04
C VAL A 208 8.43 -11.35 -22.05
N LEU A 209 8.93 -10.12 -22.18
CA LEU A 209 8.36 -9.09 -23.05
C LEU A 209 9.21 -8.77 -24.30
N LYS A 210 10.32 -9.48 -24.51
CA LYS A 210 11.30 -9.22 -25.58
C LYS A 210 10.71 -9.26 -27.00
N ASP A 211 9.68 -10.08 -27.21
CA ASP A 211 8.99 -10.25 -28.49
C ASP A 211 7.78 -9.30 -28.61
N GLU A 212 7.45 -8.59 -27.52
CA GLU A 212 6.30 -7.68 -27.43
C GLU A 212 6.69 -6.22 -27.61
N ILE A 213 7.71 -5.76 -26.89
CA ILE A 213 8.27 -4.41 -27.00
C ILE A 213 9.77 -4.42 -26.70
N SER A 214 10.50 -3.47 -27.26
CA SER A 214 11.88 -3.20 -26.83
C SER A 214 11.89 -2.55 -25.45
N ILE A 215 12.68 -3.07 -24.52
CA ILE A 215 12.84 -2.54 -23.16
C ILE A 215 14.33 -2.33 -22.87
N VAL A 216 14.68 -1.19 -22.28
CA VAL A 216 16.05 -0.85 -21.85
C VAL A 216 16.09 -0.50 -20.36
N ARG A 217 17.16 -0.91 -19.68
CA ARG A 217 17.41 -0.58 -18.26
C ARG A 217 17.62 0.91 -18.06
N GLU A 218 18.48 1.50 -18.88
CA GLU A 218 18.88 2.91 -18.83
C GLU A 218 18.67 3.57 -20.20
N LEU A 219 18.68 4.90 -20.20
CA LEU A 219 18.65 5.67 -21.44
C LEU A 219 20.01 5.65 -22.16
N PRO A 220 20.03 5.71 -23.51
CA PRO A 220 21.23 6.04 -24.27
C PRO A 220 21.86 7.36 -23.83
N GLN A 221 23.17 7.50 -24.06
CA GLN A 221 23.96 8.61 -23.54
C GLN A 221 23.50 9.97 -24.05
N GLU A 222 22.97 10.06 -25.27
CA GLU A 222 22.37 11.26 -25.86
C GLU A 222 21.10 11.75 -25.12
N PHE A 223 20.45 10.88 -24.35
CA PHE A 223 19.28 11.19 -23.52
C PHE A 223 19.57 11.20 -22.01
N SER A 224 20.83 11.08 -21.59
CA SER A 224 21.26 11.07 -20.18
C SER A 224 20.82 12.31 -19.37
N TRP A 225 20.51 13.43 -20.02
CA TRP A 225 19.94 14.63 -19.41
C TRP A 225 18.47 14.46 -18.94
N SER A 226 17.76 13.43 -19.41
CA SER A 226 16.32 13.22 -19.22
C SER A 226 15.98 12.58 -17.87
N THR A 227 16.45 13.19 -16.78
CA THR A 227 16.32 12.66 -15.41
C THR A 227 15.05 13.11 -14.71
N ARG A 228 14.75 12.50 -13.55
CA ARG A 228 13.63 12.90 -12.69
C ARG A 228 13.75 14.35 -12.18
N GLU A 229 14.98 14.81 -11.98
CA GLU A 229 15.35 16.14 -11.49
C GLU A 229 15.18 17.18 -12.61
N TYR A 230 15.59 16.84 -13.83
CA TYR A 230 15.41 17.68 -15.02
C TYR A 230 13.93 18.05 -15.25
N TYR A 231 13.03 17.10 -14.98
CA TYR A 231 11.58 17.29 -15.02
C TYR A 231 10.97 17.89 -13.76
N ALA A 232 11.68 17.92 -12.63
CA ALA A 232 11.21 18.52 -11.38
C ALA A 232 11.19 20.05 -11.45
N VAL A 233 12.22 20.65 -12.07
CA VAL A 233 12.52 22.08 -11.98
C VAL A 233 11.72 22.99 -12.92
N ALA A 234 11.20 22.46 -14.04
CA ALA A 234 10.51 23.25 -15.04
C ALA A 234 9.53 22.43 -15.89
N ILE A 235 8.63 23.12 -16.60
CA ILE A 235 7.84 22.52 -17.68
C ILE A 235 8.78 22.31 -18.88
N ARG A 236 8.73 21.12 -19.49
CA ARG A 236 9.59 20.70 -20.62
C ARG A 236 8.72 20.20 -21.76
N ALA A 237 9.10 20.48 -23.00
CA ALA A 237 8.36 20.02 -24.19
C ALA A 237 8.29 18.47 -24.27
N THR A 238 9.32 17.78 -23.76
CA THR A 238 9.36 16.32 -23.67
C THR A 238 8.56 15.74 -22.50
N ARG A 239 7.92 16.57 -21.64
CA ARG A 239 7.16 16.11 -20.48
C ARG A 239 5.65 16.15 -20.73
N VAL A 240 5.03 14.98 -20.73
CA VAL A 240 3.57 14.81 -20.76
C VAL A 240 3.04 14.74 -19.33
N LYS A 241 2.27 15.77 -18.92
CA LYS A 241 1.63 15.85 -17.59
C LYS A 241 0.09 15.75 -17.66
N THR A 242 -0.47 15.88 -18.85
CA THR A 242 -1.91 16.10 -19.11
C THR A 242 -2.71 14.84 -19.46
N ALA A 243 -2.10 13.65 -19.34
CA ALA A 243 -2.78 12.38 -19.62
C ALA A 243 -4.07 12.24 -18.78
N PRO A 244 -5.27 12.22 -19.42
CA PRO A 244 -6.52 12.11 -18.69
C PRO A 244 -6.63 10.75 -17.99
N VAL A 245 -7.53 10.65 -17.01
CA VAL A 245 -7.87 9.35 -16.42
C VAL A 245 -8.64 8.56 -17.47
N HIS A 246 -8.22 7.32 -17.75
CA HIS A 246 -8.74 6.49 -18.84
C HIS A 246 -8.58 7.13 -20.24
N ALA A 247 -7.40 7.66 -20.52
CA ALA A 247 -6.98 8.06 -21.87
C ALA A 247 -7.12 6.91 -22.87
N SER A 248 -7.66 7.19 -24.05
CA SER A 248 -7.76 6.24 -25.16
C SER A 248 -6.39 6.01 -25.82
N ALA A 249 -6.26 4.93 -26.59
CA ALA A 249 -5.04 4.69 -27.40
C ALA A 249 -4.75 5.87 -28.35
N ASN A 250 -5.79 6.38 -29.04
CA ASN A 250 -5.68 7.56 -29.92
C ASN A 250 -5.15 8.79 -29.18
N TRP A 251 -5.52 9.02 -27.92
CA TRP A 251 -4.99 10.14 -27.16
C TRP A 251 -3.46 10.09 -27.05
N TYR A 252 -2.87 8.91 -26.83
CA TYR A 252 -1.40 8.76 -26.83
C TYR A 252 -0.80 8.98 -28.21
N ILE A 253 -1.43 8.47 -29.26
CA ILE A 253 -0.98 8.69 -30.66
C ILE A 253 -0.99 10.19 -30.99
N GLU A 254 -2.04 10.91 -30.62
CA GLU A 254 -2.20 12.35 -30.92
C GLU A 254 -1.32 13.26 -30.05
N ASN A 255 -1.05 12.89 -28.78
CA ASN A 255 -0.41 13.79 -27.80
C ASN A 255 1.01 13.38 -27.40
N VAL A 256 1.44 12.15 -27.68
CA VAL A 256 2.77 11.63 -27.28
C VAL A 256 3.62 11.26 -28.49
N ALA A 257 3.05 10.68 -29.55
CA ALA A 257 3.81 10.35 -30.76
C ALA A 257 4.49 11.57 -31.42
N PRO A 258 3.88 12.78 -31.51
CA PRO A 258 4.55 13.95 -32.06
C PRO A 258 5.77 14.40 -31.23
N ILE A 259 5.77 14.16 -29.92
CA ILE A 259 6.89 14.46 -29.03
C ILE A 259 8.04 13.47 -29.29
N LEU A 260 7.72 12.18 -29.40
CA LEU A 260 8.71 11.15 -29.78
C LEU A 260 9.33 11.44 -31.14
N GLN A 261 8.53 11.79 -32.15
CA GLN A 261 9.00 12.15 -33.49
C GLN A 261 9.88 13.40 -33.51
N SER A 262 9.60 14.39 -32.64
CA SER A 262 10.35 15.66 -32.60
C SER A 262 11.63 15.61 -31.78
N TYR A 263 11.66 14.81 -30.70
CA TYR A 263 12.73 14.82 -29.70
C TYR A 263 13.43 13.47 -29.49
N GLY A 264 12.92 12.38 -30.07
CA GLY A 264 13.38 11.01 -29.83
C GLY A 264 13.02 10.44 -28.45
N ILE A 265 12.48 11.27 -27.54
CA ILE A 265 12.15 10.87 -26.17
C ILE A 265 10.90 11.60 -25.63
N ALA A 266 10.08 10.88 -24.85
CA ALA A 266 8.94 11.45 -24.12
C ALA A 266 8.85 10.88 -22.69
N ALA A 267 8.60 11.76 -21.72
CA ALA A 267 8.45 11.43 -20.30
C ALA A 267 7.03 11.70 -19.82
N ILE A 268 6.31 10.66 -19.40
CA ILE A 268 4.96 10.81 -18.86
C ILE A 268 5.03 10.85 -17.32
N ALA A 269 4.79 12.05 -16.76
CA ALA A 269 5.07 12.36 -15.36
C ALA A 269 4.06 13.35 -14.74
N PRO A 270 3.20 12.93 -13.80
CA PRO A 270 3.10 11.58 -13.22
C PRO A 270 2.32 10.62 -14.13
N PHE A 271 2.58 9.32 -13.97
CA PHE A 271 1.82 8.24 -14.59
C PHE A 271 1.15 7.38 -13.50
N SER A 272 -0.16 7.18 -13.61
CA SER A 272 -0.95 6.50 -12.58
C SER A 272 -2.17 5.88 -13.25
N HIS A 273 -2.05 4.61 -13.64
CA HIS A 273 -3.06 3.80 -14.34
C HIS A 273 -3.94 4.64 -15.29
N ARG A 274 -3.33 5.13 -16.38
CA ARG A 274 -3.94 6.16 -17.24
C ARG A 274 -4.64 5.61 -18.47
N LEU A 275 -4.37 4.38 -18.89
CA LEU A 275 -4.95 3.81 -20.10
C LEU A 275 -6.40 3.35 -19.84
N ALA A 276 -7.28 3.51 -20.83
CA ALA A 276 -8.65 3.01 -20.77
C ALA A 276 -8.74 1.48 -20.53
N PHE A 277 -9.92 1.01 -20.12
CA PHE A 277 -10.24 -0.42 -20.01
C PHE A 277 -11.20 -0.90 -21.11
N ASP A 278 -11.88 0.04 -21.76
CA ASP A 278 -12.78 -0.13 -22.88
C ASP A 278 -12.12 0.32 -24.19
N ASN A 279 -12.62 -0.20 -25.32
CA ASN A 279 -12.23 0.19 -26.68
C ASN A 279 -10.72 0.05 -27.01
N LEU A 280 -10.03 -0.90 -26.36
CA LEU A 280 -8.70 -1.35 -26.75
C LEU A 280 -8.78 -2.66 -27.57
N PRO A 281 -7.92 -2.85 -28.58
CA PRO A 281 -7.70 -4.15 -29.22
C PRO A 281 -7.44 -5.28 -28.21
N GLY A 282 -7.92 -6.49 -28.52
CA GLY A 282 -7.78 -7.66 -27.65
C GLY A 282 -6.33 -7.99 -27.31
N GLU A 283 -5.44 -7.90 -28.30
CA GLU A 283 -3.98 -8.10 -28.15
C GLU A 283 -3.37 -7.18 -27.09
N LEU A 284 -3.79 -5.91 -27.02
CA LEU A 284 -3.29 -4.98 -25.99
C LEU A 284 -3.81 -5.32 -24.58
N GLN A 285 -5.01 -5.89 -24.47
CA GLN A 285 -5.50 -6.39 -23.19
C GLN A 285 -4.75 -7.65 -22.77
N GLN A 286 -4.53 -8.59 -23.70
CA GLN A 286 -3.72 -9.80 -23.49
C GLN A 286 -2.29 -9.44 -23.06
N LEU A 287 -1.66 -8.46 -23.72
CA LEU A 287 -0.35 -7.93 -23.30
C LEU A 287 -0.38 -7.38 -21.87
N ARG A 288 -1.39 -6.60 -21.48
CA ARG A 288 -1.55 -6.13 -20.08
C ARG A 288 -1.76 -7.30 -19.10
N CYS A 289 -2.45 -8.36 -19.52
CA CYS A 289 -2.61 -9.59 -18.74
C CYS A 289 -1.26 -10.32 -18.56
N LYS A 290 -0.48 -10.50 -19.65
CA LYS A 290 0.87 -11.08 -19.66
C LYS A 290 1.80 -10.31 -18.72
N VAL A 291 1.82 -8.98 -18.79
CA VAL A 291 2.61 -8.14 -17.88
C VAL A 291 2.18 -8.35 -16.43
N ASN A 292 0.88 -8.24 -16.14
CA ASN A 292 0.38 -8.32 -14.76
C ASN A 292 0.53 -9.71 -14.12
N PHE A 293 0.40 -10.78 -14.90
CA PHE A 293 0.35 -12.15 -14.37
C PHE A 293 1.64 -12.96 -14.60
N GLN A 294 2.46 -12.63 -15.59
CA GLN A 294 3.65 -13.41 -15.96
C GLN A 294 4.96 -12.60 -15.84
N ALA A 295 5.03 -11.37 -16.37
CA ALA A 295 6.27 -10.60 -16.39
C ALA A 295 6.63 -9.94 -15.04
N LEU A 296 5.63 -9.54 -14.25
CA LEU A 296 5.85 -8.89 -12.94
C LEU A 296 5.98 -9.91 -11.80
N VAL A 297 7.17 -10.54 -11.75
CA VAL A 297 7.64 -11.44 -10.67
C VAL A 297 8.53 -10.66 -9.70
N PHE A 298 8.42 -10.94 -8.40
CA PHE A 298 9.24 -10.28 -7.38
C PHE A 298 10.66 -10.82 -7.35
N VAL A 299 11.61 -10.00 -6.90
CA VAL A 299 13.02 -10.40 -6.72
C VAL A 299 13.20 -11.57 -5.73
N PRO A 300 14.25 -12.40 -5.87
CA PRO A 300 14.38 -13.66 -5.12
C PRO A 300 14.28 -13.55 -3.60
N HIS A 301 14.80 -12.48 -2.99
CA HIS A 301 14.77 -12.32 -1.53
C HIS A 301 13.36 -12.06 -0.96
N ILE A 302 12.46 -11.47 -1.74
CA ILE A 302 11.04 -11.30 -1.38
C ILE A 302 10.33 -12.65 -1.42
N ASN A 303 10.58 -13.44 -2.48
CA ASN A 303 9.98 -14.76 -2.65
C ASN A 303 10.46 -15.73 -1.55
N ALA A 304 11.77 -15.77 -1.27
CA ALA A 304 12.34 -16.65 -0.24
C ALA A 304 11.78 -16.34 1.16
N LEU A 305 11.64 -15.06 1.52
CA LEU A 305 10.96 -14.66 2.76
C LEU A 305 9.48 -15.09 2.72
N GLY A 306 8.75 -14.77 1.66
CA GLY A 306 7.34 -15.16 1.51
C GLY A 306 7.11 -16.68 1.65
N GLU A 307 7.99 -17.49 1.07
CA GLU A 307 7.99 -18.95 1.18
C GLU A 307 8.28 -19.41 2.61
N ALA A 308 9.28 -18.83 3.29
CA ALA A 308 9.59 -19.14 4.68
C ALA A 308 8.41 -18.86 5.63
N LEU A 309 7.71 -17.73 5.44
CA LEU A 309 6.50 -17.40 6.22
C LEU A 309 5.37 -18.41 5.93
N VAL A 310 5.17 -18.78 4.66
CA VAL A 310 4.16 -19.78 4.28
C VAL A 310 4.50 -21.15 4.87
N LYS A 311 5.77 -21.58 4.84
CA LYS A 311 6.20 -22.84 5.47
C LYS A 311 5.89 -22.86 6.96
N ARG A 312 6.15 -21.76 7.69
CA ARG A 312 5.83 -21.63 9.13
C ARG A 312 4.33 -21.63 9.41
N LEU A 313 3.53 -21.00 8.54
CA LEU A 313 2.05 -21.02 8.63
C LEU A 313 1.46 -22.41 8.34
N ARG A 314 2.01 -23.15 7.37
CA ARG A 314 1.57 -24.52 7.01
C ARG A 314 2.03 -25.56 8.04
N TYR A 315 3.26 -25.43 8.53
CA TYR A 315 3.94 -26.39 9.41
C TYR A 315 4.46 -25.69 10.67
N PRO A 316 3.57 -25.35 11.62
CA PRO A 316 3.98 -24.74 12.88
C PRO A 316 4.82 -25.73 13.69
N VAL A 317 5.98 -25.31 14.19
CA VAL A 317 6.75 -26.13 15.14
C VAL A 317 5.95 -26.24 16.44
N GLY A 318 5.65 -27.46 16.87
CA GLY A 318 4.94 -27.70 18.12
C GLY A 318 5.80 -27.30 19.31
N LYS A 319 5.21 -26.70 20.36
CA LYS A 319 5.91 -26.38 21.62
C LYS A 319 6.32 -27.61 22.46
N HIS A 320 6.26 -28.80 21.89
CA HIS A 320 6.65 -30.09 22.47
C HIS A 320 7.41 -30.95 21.44
N SER A 321 8.38 -30.34 20.77
CA SER A 321 9.42 -31.07 20.03
C SER A 321 10.80 -30.53 20.42
N ASP A 322 11.10 -30.58 21.72
CA ASP A 322 12.48 -30.67 22.21
C ASP A 322 12.99 -32.10 21.92
N GLU A 323 13.07 -32.45 20.64
CA GLU A 323 13.79 -33.64 20.22
C GLU A 323 14.34 -33.47 18.80
N TYR A 324 15.57 -33.95 18.64
CA TYR A 324 16.43 -33.72 17.48
C TYR A 324 15.96 -34.62 16.33
N ILE A 325 14.95 -34.20 15.56
CA ILE A 325 14.53 -34.94 14.37
C ILE A 325 15.58 -34.74 13.26
N GLN A 326 16.52 -35.67 13.29
CA GLN A 326 17.51 -35.94 12.27
C GLN A 326 16.84 -36.17 10.92
N GLU A 327 17.49 -35.74 9.83
CA GLU A 327 16.99 -35.91 8.47
C GLU A 327 16.78 -37.39 8.14
N VAL A 328 15.52 -37.83 8.20
CA VAL A 328 15.05 -39.06 7.57
C VAL A 328 13.99 -38.66 6.57
N VAL A 329 14.34 -38.79 5.29
CA VAL A 329 13.44 -38.55 4.17
C VAL A 329 12.48 -39.73 4.07
N ASP A 330 11.37 -39.66 4.80
CA ASP A 330 10.22 -40.56 4.64
C ASP A 330 9.20 -39.89 3.70
N GLU A 331 9.22 -40.25 2.41
CA GLU A 331 8.39 -39.64 1.36
C GLU A 331 6.88 -39.97 1.46
N ASN A 332 6.41 -40.59 2.55
CA ASN A 332 5.06 -41.15 2.66
C ASN A 332 4.33 -40.82 3.99
N VAL A 333 4.56 -39.64 4.57
CA VAL A 333 3.68 -39.09 5.61
C VAL A 333 3.05 -37.79 5.12
N ASP A 334 1.81 -37.90 4.61
CA ASP A 334 0.90 -36.77 4.36
C ASP A 334 0.50 -36.11 5.70
N ALA A 335 1.44 -35.41 6.33
CA ALA A 335 1.18 -34.52 7.44
C ALA A 335 0.39 -33.31 6.90
N ALA A 336 -0.93 -33.48 6.79
CA ALA A 336 -1.84 -32.58 6.08
C ALA A 336 -1.54 -31.09 6.38
N SER A 337 -1.02 -30.38 5.37
CA SER A 337 -0.52 -29.03 5.53
C SER A 337 -1.58 -28.12 6.16
N GLY A 338 -1.23 -27.41 7.23
CA GLY A 338 -2.20 -26.61 7.99
C GLY A 338 -2.87 -25.55 7.11
N LYS A 339 -4.20 -25.45 7.16
CA LYS A 339 -4.94 -24.40 6.44
C LYS A 339 -4.85 -23.05 7.17
N PHE A 340 -4.75 -21.96 6.41
CA PHE A 340 -4.70 -20.61 6.94
C PHE A 340 -5.46 -19.59 6.07
N VAL A 341 -5.97 -18.56 6.72
CA VAL A 341 -6.61 -17.40 6.09
C VAL A 341 -5.61 -16.25 6.04
N VAL A 342 -5.59 -15.50 4.93
CA VAL A 342 -4.96 -14.17 4.89
C VAL A 342 -6.03 -13.10 4.99
N LEU A 343 -5.93 -12.26 6.02
CA LEU A 343 -6.71 -11.05 6.19
C LEU A 343 -5.87 -9.83 5.81
N HIS A 344 -6.22 -9.19 4.70
CA HIS A 344 -5.73 -7.86 4.36
C HIS A 344 -6.59 -6.79 5.07
N LEU A 345 -6.09 -6.29 6.20
CA LEU A 345 -6.90 -5.45 7.12
C LEU A 345 -7.06 -4.00 6.65
N ARG A 346 -6.10 -3.44 5.89
CA ARG A 346 -6.09 -2.07 5.34
C ARG A 346 -6.77 -0.99 6.20
N PHE A 347 -6.54 -1.05 7.51
CA PHE A 347 -7.09 -0.13 8.50
C PHE A 347 -6.00 0.85 8.96
N ASP A 348 -5.20 1.32 8.01
CA ASP A 348 -4.12 2.27 8.26
C ASP A 348 -4.67 3.70 8.39
N LYS A 349 -3.88 4.59 9.00
CA LYS A 349 -4.28 5.98 9.28
C LYS A 349 -4.68 6.77 8.03
N ASP A 350 -4.07 6.48 6.88
CA ASP A 350 -4.41 7.10 5.60
C ASP A 350 -5.76 6.61 5.06
N MET A 351 -6.04 5.31 5.15
CA MET A 351 -7.35 4.76 4.76
C MET A 351 -8.47 5.26 5.68
N ALA A 352 -8.24 5.26 7.00
CA ALA A 352 -9.17 5.79 7.98
C ALA A 352 -9.49 7.27 7.68
N ALA A 353 -8.47 8.11 7.49
CA ALA A 353 -8.64 9.54 7.19
C ALA A 353 -9.32 9.80 5.84
N HIS A 354 -8.98 9.02 4.80
CA HIS A 354 -9.57 9.14 3.46
C HIS A 354 -11.06 8.75 3.46
N SER A 355 -11.44 7.72 4.20
CA SER A 355 -12.83 7.24 4.27
C SER A 355 -13.83 8.26 4.84
N ALA A 356 -13.35 9.18 5.68
CA ALA A 356 -14.14 10.15 6.45
C ALA A 356 -15.14 9.57 7.46
N CYS A 357 -15.16 8.25 7.68
CA CYS A 357 -16.07 7.58 8.62
C CYS A 357 -15.70 7.81 10.09
N ASP A 358 -16.69 7.61 10.97
CA ASP A 358 -16.53 7.60 12.43
C ASP A 358 -16.25 6.17 12.91
N PHE A 359 -15.07 5.93 13.48
CA PHE A 359 -14.68 4.62 13.97
C PHE A 359 -14.91 4.46 15.48
N GLY A 360 -15.56 5.41 16.15
CA GLY A 360 -15.91 5.34 17.58
C GLY A 360 -14.94 6.02 18.55
N GLY A 361 -13.87 6.66 18.06
CA GLY A 361 -12.99 7.52 18.87
C GLY A 361 -13.53 8.95 19.07
N GLY A 362 -14.75 9.22 18.63
CA GLY A 362 -15.49 10.46 18.87
C GLY A 362 -14.84 11.72 18.26
N LYS A 363 -15.12 12.88 18.86
CA LYS A 363 -14.68 14.19 18.34
C LYS A 363 -13.16 14.31 18.19
N ALA A 364 -12.39 13.68 19.07
CA ALA A 364 -10.93 13.69 19.03
C ALA A 364 -10.37 12.94 17.80
N GLU A 365 -10.82 11.69 17.59
CA GLU A 365 -10.45 10.88 16.41
C GLU A 365 -10.86 11.59 15.11
N ARG A 366 -12.10 12.09 15.04
CA ARG A 366 -12.61 12.80 13.86
C ARG A 366 -11.77 14.03 13.48
N LEU A 367 -11.38 14.85 14.47
CA LEU A 367 -10.52 16.01 14.22
C LEU A 367 -9.09 15.62 13.82
N ALA A 368 -8.52 14.58 14.44
CA ALA A 368 -7.19 14.08 14.11
C ALA A 368 -7.12 13.52 12.67
N LEU A 369 -8.11 12.71 12.28
CA LEU A 369 -8.23 12.15 10.93
C LEU A 369 -8.50 13.24 9.88
N ALA A 370 -9.36 14.23 10.18
CA ALA A 370 -9.60 15.35 9.28
C ALA A 370 -8.33 16.20 9.05
N LYS A 371 -7.57 16.50 10.11
CA LYS A 371 -6.27 17.21 10.00
C LYS A 371 -5.27 16.39 9.18
N TYR A 372 -5.18 15.09 9.41
CA TYR A 372 -4.28 14.20 8.66
C TYR A 372 -4.64 14.17 7.17
N ARG A 373 -5.93 14.07 6.82
CA ARG A 373 -6.43 14.14 5.43
C ARG A 373 -6.01 15.45 4.73
N GLN A 374 -6.18 16.59 5.40
CA GLN A 374 -5.81 17.89 4.84
C GLN A 374 -4.31 17.97 4.52
N VAL A 375 -3.45 17.48 5.42
CA VAL A 375 -1.98 17.51 5.26
C VAL A 375 -1.52 16.57 4.14
N ILE A 376 -1.90 15.29 4.17
CA ILE A 376 -1.41 14.27 3.23
C ILE A 376 -1.82 14.57 1.78
N TRP A 377 -3.07 14.98 1.56
CA TRP A 377 -3.57 15.26 0.21
C TRP A 377 -3.46 16.73 -0.20
N GLN A 378 -2.91 17.61 0.64
CA GLN A 378 -2.79 19.06 0.38
C GLN A 378 -4.14 19.68 0.01
N GLY A 379 -5.19 19.34 0.76
CA GLY A 379 -6.57 19.78 0.51
C GLY A 379 -7.28 19.15 -0.71
N ARG A 380 -6.62 18.33 -1.52
CA ARG A 380 -7.23 17.70 -2.73
C ARG A 380 -8.35 16.69 -2.41
N VAL A 381 -8.39 16.14 -1.20
CA VAL A 381 -9.51 15.31 -0.73
C VAL A 381 -10.38 16.16 0.18
N LEU A 382 -11.54 16.55 -0.34
CA LEU A 382 -12.54 17.36 0.37
C LEU A 382 -13.12 16.60 1.58
N ASN A 383 -13.82 17.33 2.44
CA ASN A 383 -14.66 16.70 3.45
C ASN A 383 -15.82 15.94 2.79
N SER A 384 -16.22 14.81 3.37
CA SER A 384 -17.42 14.10 2.94
C SER A 384 -18.64 15.00 3.07
N GLN A 385 -19.51 14.96 2.06
CA GLN A 385 -20.86 15.56 2.10
C GLN A 385 -21.89 14.60 2.73
N PHE A 386 -21.53 13.32 2.86
CA PHE A 386 -22.35 12.26 3.43
C PHE A 386 -22.12 12.10 4.94
N THR A 387 -23.15 11.68 5.68
CA THR A 387 -23.05 11.29 7.09
C THR A 387 -22.29 9.96 7.28
N ASP A 388 -21.94 9.61 8.51
CA ASP A 388 -21.30 8.32 8.81
C ASP A 388 -22.22 7.13 8.48
N GLU A 389 -23.52 7.28 8.77
CA GLU A 389 -24.56 6.29 8.49
C GLU A 389 -24.75 6.06 6.98
N GLU A 390 -24.69 7.13 6.18
CA GLU A 390 -24.72 7.05 4.71
C GLU A 390 -23.44 6.40 4.15
N LEU A 391 -22.25 6.78 4.65
CA LEU A 391 -20.99 6.16 4.26
C LEU A 391 -20.93 4.67 4.62
N ARG A 392 -21.43 4.29 5.80
CA ARG A 392 -21.54 2.88 6.23
C ARG A 392 -22.53 2.11 5.36
N SER A 393 -23.77 2.56 5.24
CA SER A 393 -24.82 1.85 4.49
C SER A 393 -24.48 1.68 2.99
N GLN A 394 -23.75 2.62 2.39
CA GLN A 394 -23.21 2.51 1.04
C GLN A 394 -21.96 1.58 0.93
N GLY A 395 -21.44 1.08 2.05
CA GLY A 395 -20.26 0.21 2.08
C GLY A 395 -18.93 0.94 1.79
N ARG A 396 -18.86 2.24 2.07
CA ARG A 396 -17.70 3.11 1.76
C ARG A 396 -16.68 3.19 2.89
N CYS A 397 -17.05 2.78 4.11
CA CYS A 397 -16.14 2.66 5.23
C CYS A 397 -15.34 1.34 5.16
N PRO A 398 -14.03 1.34 5.46
CA PRO A 398 -13.30 0.12 5.76
C PRO A 398 -13.86 -0.51 7.05
N LEU A 399 -13.86 -1.85 7.13
CA LEU A 399 -14.21 -2.54 8.37
C LEU A 399 -13.08 -2.37 9.39
N THR A 400 -13.42 -2.05 10.63
CA THR A 400 -12.52 -2.10 11.78
C THR A 400 -12.09 -3.55 12.07
N PRO A 401 -11.02 -3.78 12.88
CA PRO A 401 -10.61 -5.13 13.25
C PRO A 401 -11.71 -5.92 13.99
N GLU A 402 -12.57 -5.24 14.77
CA GLU A 402 -13.76 -5.84 15.39
C GLU A 402 -14.78 -6.29 14.33
N GLU A 403 -15.20 -5.40 13.43
CA GLU A 403 -16.20 -5.67 12.40
C GLU A 403 -15.75 -6.80 11.44
N ILE A 404 -14.48 -6.84 11.02
CA ILE A 404 -13.96 -7.94 10.17
C ILE A 404 -13.79 -9.26 10.94
N GLY A 405 -13.47 -9.20 12.24
CA GLY A 405 -13.44 -10.37 13.10
C GLY A 405 -14.82 -11.01 13.26
N LEU A 406 -15.86 -10.19 13.43
CA LEU A 406 -17.26 -10.64 13.46
C LEU A 406 -17.70 -11.25 12.14
N LEU A 407 -17.30 -10.66 10.99
CA LEU A 407 -17.55 -11.26 9.67
C LEU A 407 -16.91 -12.65 9.55
N LEU A 408 -15.62 -12.78 9.89
CA LEU A 408 -14.92 -14.08 9.86
C LEU A 408 -15.60 -15.12 10.75
N ALA A 409 -15.98 -14.73 11.98
CA ALA A 409 -16.68 -15.59 12.93
C ALA A 409 -18.04 -16.06 12.41
N ALA A 410 -18.81 -15.18 11.76
CA ALA A 410 -20.13 -15.51 11.20
C ALA A 410 -20.05 -16.38 9.94
N LEU A 411 -18.97 -16.25 9.16
CA LEU A 411 -18.67 -17.12 8.02
C LEU A 411 -18.25 -18.55 8.44
N GLY A 412 -17.98 -18.79 9.72
CA GLY A 412 -17.67 -20.12 10.26
C GLY A 412 -16.20 -20.35 10.63
N PHE A 413 -15.31 -19.36 10.48
CA PHE A 413 -13.96 -19.47 11.03
C PHE A 413 -14.02 -19.44 12.55
N ASP A 414 -13.07 -20.09 13.25
CA ASP A 414 -13.05 -20.26 14.70
C ASP A 414 -11.70 -19.85 15.34
N SER A 415 -11.56 -20.03 16.65
CA SER A 415 -10.31 -19.74 17.37
C SER A 415 -9.14 -20.67 17.03
N ARG A 416 -9.39 -21.79 16.32
CA ARG A 416 -8.38 -22.71 15.79
C ARG A 416 -7.90 -22.29 14.40
N THR A 417 -8.58 -21.34 13.76
CA THR A 417 -8.20 -20.81 12.44
C THR A 417 -6.91 -20.01 12.54
N ARG A 418 -5.86 -20.45 11.84
CA ARG A 418 -4.62 -19.68 11.68
C ARG A 418 -4.87 -18.50 10.73
N LEU A 419 -4.50 -17.30 11.16
CA LEU A 419 -4.83 -16.05 10.49
C LEU A 419 -3.56 -15.22 10.25
N TYR A 420 -3.13 -15.08 9.00
CA TYR A 420 -2.06 -14.16 8.65
C TYR A 420 -2.61 -12.76 8.43
N LEU A 421 -2.10 -11.78 9.18
CA LEU A 421 -2.52 -10.39 9.14
C LEU A 421 -1.67 -9.56 8.16
N ALA A 422 -2.11 -9.48 6.90
CA ALA A 422 -1.54 -8.59 5.90
C ALA A 422 -1.91 -7.13 6.21
N SER A 423 -0.99 -6.39 6.81
CA SER A 423 -1.15 -4.97 7.14
C SER A 423 0.18 -4.22 7.20
N HIS A 424 0.12 -2.89 7.22
CA HIS A 424 1.30 -2.03 7.45
C HIS A 424 1.29 -1.47 8.88
N LYS A 425 0.45 -0.47 9.19
CA LYS A 425 0.29 0.04 10.56
C LYS A 425 -1.18 0.29 10.85
N VAL A 426 -1.80 -0.66 11.56
CA VAL A 426 -3.19 -0.57 12.02
C VAL A 426 -3.37 0.68 12.88
N TYR A 427 -4.29 1.55 12.44
CA TYR A 427 -4.66 2.76 13.16
C TYR A 427 -5.27 2.41 14.52
N GLY A 428 -4.82 3.07 15.59
CA GLY A 428 -5.19 2.74 16.97
C GLY A 428 -4.53 1.46 17.54
N GLY A 429 -3.65 0.79 16.78
CA GLY A 429 -2.76 -0.28 17.26
C GLY A 429 -3.47 -1.41 18.02
N GLU A 430 -2.80 -1.91 19.07
CA GLU A 430 -3.27 -3.06 19.86
C GLU A 430 -4.68 -2.87 20.43
N ALA A 431 -5.04 -1.66 20.85
CA ALA A 431 -6.38 -1.37 21.35
C ALA A 431 -7.47 -1.75 20.34
N ARG A 432 -7.26 -1.44 19.05
CA ARG A 432 -8.16 -1.79 17.95
C ARG A 432 -8.07 -3.27 17.57
N ILE A 433 -6.88 -3.86 17.60
CA ILE A 433 -6.65 -5.28 17.25
C ILE A 433 -7.20 -6.25 18.31
N SER A 434 -7.30 -5.83 19.58
CA SER A 434 -7.62 -6.71 20.71
C SER A 434 -8.88 -7.57 20.53
N SER A 435 -9.97 -7.04 19.96
CA SER A 435 -11.19 -7.82 19.67
C SER A 435 -10.98 -8.88 18.59
N LEU A 436 -10.17 -8.59 17.56
CA LEU A 436 -9.82 -9.54 16.51
C LEU A 436 -8.97 -10.69 17.07
N ARG A 437 -7.95 -10.37 17.89
CA ARG A 437 -7.08 -11.39 18.52
C ARG A 437 -7.82 -12.27 19.53
N LYS A 438 -8.88 -11.77 20.19
CA LYS A 438 -9.76 -12.60 21.04
C LYS A 438 -10.56 -13.63 20.24
N LEU A 439 -10.97 -13.29 19.03
CA LEU A 439 -11.69 -14.21 18.13
C LEU A 439 -10.73 -15.18 17.44
N PHE A 440 -9.52 -14.72 17.10
CA PHE A 440 -8.48 -15.46 16.38
C PHE A 440 -7.14 -15.35 17.12
N PRO A 441 -6.90 -16.20 18.14
CA PRO A 441 -5.66 -16.15 18.93
C PRO A 441 -4.44 -16.67 18.17
N LEU A 442 -4.63 -17.51 17.15
CA LEU A 442 -3.60 -17.98 16.21
C LEU A 442 -3.38 -16.97 15.07
N MET A 443 -3.40 -15.69 15.39
CA MET A 443 -3.17 -14.61 14.43
C MET A 443 -1.72 -14.14 14.48
N GLU A 444 -1.06 -14.19 13.33
CA GLU A 444 0.36 -13.92 13.14
C GLU A 444 0.56 -12.91 11.99
N ASP A 445 1.70 -12.24 11.95
CA ASP A 445 2.11 -11.39 10.84
C ASP A 445 3.57 -11.65 10.44
N LYS A 446 4.05 -11.01 9.38
CA LYS A 446 5.45 -11.11 8.93
C LYS A 446 6.49 -10.79 10.00
N LYS A 447 6.20 -9.94 11.00
CA LYS A 447 7.13 -9.61 12.08
C LYS A 447 7.17 -10.70 13.15
N SER A 448 6.06 -11.39 13.42
CA SER A 448 6.06 -12.55 14.32
C SER A 448 6.59 -13.83 13.68
N LEU A 449 6.52 -13.93 12.35
CA LEU A 449 6.91 -15.14 11.59
C LEU A 449 8.31 -15.10 10.97
N ALA A 450 8.91 -13.92 10.75
CA ALA A 450 10.27 -13.79 10.22
C ALA A 450 11.32 -13.77 11.35
N SER A 451 12.53 -14.27 11.07
CA SER A 451 13.70 -13.93 11.88
C SER A 451 14.13 -12.48 11.62
N GLU A 452 14.94 -11.90 12.52
CA GLU A 452 15.48 -10.55 12.35
C GLU A 452 16.32 -10.44 11.05
N GLU A 453 17.12 -11.46 10.73
CA GLU A 453 17.95 -11.51 9.52
C GLU A 453 17.15 -11.59 8.22
N GLU A 454 16.03 -12.32 8.23
CA GLU A 454 15.12 -12.38 7.08
C GLU A 454 14.36 -11.07 6.90
N LEU A 455 13.87 -10.49 8.00
CA LEU A 455 13.09 -9.25 8.00
C LEU A 455 13.94 -8.04 7.61
N ALA A 456 15.21 -7.98 8.03
CA ALA A 456 16.14 -6.89 7.72
C ALA A 456 16.34 -6.65 6.21
N LYS A 457 16.09 -7.66 5.36
CA LYS A 457 16.17 -7.54 3.88
C LYS A 457 15.03 -6.69 3.29
N VAL A 458 13.91 -6.57 4.00
CA VAL A 458 12.69 -5.86 3.55
C VAL A 458 12.24 -4.75 4.49
N GLU A 459 12.78 -4.66 5.72
CA GLU A 459 12.39 -3.63 6.68
C GLU A 459 12.75 -2.22 6.20
N GLY A 460 11.98 -1.22 6.63
CA GLY A 460 12.06 0.16 6.13
C GLY A 460 11.45 0.38 4.75
N LYS A 461 11.34 -0.67 3.91
CA LYS A 461 10.76 -0.63 2.57
C LYS A 461 9.31 -1.14 2.58
N ALA A 462 8.36 -0.23 2.74
CA ALA A 462 6.92 -0.51 2.72
C ALA A 462 6.43 -1.24 1.45
N SER A 463 7.06 -0.99 0.29
CA SER A 463 6.77 -1.68 -0.97
C SER A 463 7.17 -3.16 -0.89
N LEU A 464 8.35 -3.47 -0.35
CA LEU A 464 8.82 -4.85 -0.20
C LEU A 464 7.99 -5.60 0.86
N LEU A 465 7.68 -4.94 1.99
CA LEU A 465 6.78 -5.48 3.01
C LEU A 465 5.35 -5.76 2.49
N ALA A 466 4.88 -5.02 1.47
CA ALA A 466 3.61 -5.27 0.80
C ALA A 466 3.71 -6.35 -0.30
N ALA A 467 4.89 -6.53 -0.91
CA ALA A 467 5.17 -7.61 -1.85
C ALA A 467 5.23 -8.97 -1.13
N VAL A 468 5.82 -9.04 0.07
CA VAL A 468 5.76 -10.22 0.95
C VAL A 468 4.32 -10.55 1.34
N ASP A 469 3.53 -9.55 1.78
CA ASP A 469 2.10 -9.79 2.08
C ASP A 469 1.32 -10.29 0.84
N TYR A 470 1.64 -9.79 -0.36
CA TYR A 470 1.04 -10.25 -1.62
C TYR A 470 1.40 -11.70 -1.90
N TYR A 471 2.67 -12.10 -1.71
CA TYR A 471 3.11 -13.48 -1.88
C TYR A 471 2.35 -14.43 -0.94
N VAL A 472 2.32 -14.12 0.37
CA VAL A 472 1.59 -14.93 1.36
C VAL A 472 0.08 -14.96 1.06
N SER A 473 -0.49 -13.85 0.59
CA SER A 473 -1.90 -13.77 0.14
C SER A 473 -2.20 -14.73 -1.03
N MET A 474 -1.24 -15.01 -1.90
CA MET A 474 -1.41 -15.95 -3.02
C MET A 474 -1.35 -17.42 -2.58
N GLN A 475 -0.58 -17.75 -1.54
CA GLN A 475 -0.40 -19.12 -1.05
C GLN A 475 -1.42 -19.58 0.01
N SER A 476 -2.30 -18.68 0.45
CA SER A 476 -3.37 -18.97 1.42
C SER A 476 -4.55 -19.74 0.82
N ASP A 477 -5.22 -20.56 1.64
CA ASP A 477 -6.44 -21.27 1.23
C ASP A 477 -7.60 -20.29 1.01
N VAL A 478 -7.69 -19.28 1.88
CA VAL A 478 -8.69 -18.21 1.80
C VAL A 478 -8.03 -16.84 1.93
N PHE A 479 -8.33 -15.95 0.98
CA PHE A 479 -8.03 -14.52 1.10
C PHE A 479 -9.31 -13.72 1.39
N ILE A 480 -9.22 -12.75 2.30
CA ILE A 480 -10.26 -11.76 2.59
C ILE A 480 -9.63 -10.39 2.82
N SER A 481 -10.37 -9.30 2.55
CA SER A 481 -9.90 -7.93 2.77
C SER A 481 -10.97 -7.10 3.46
N ALA A 482 -10.61 -6.40 4.54
CA ALA A 482 -11.53 -5.56 5.32
C ALA A 482 -11.98 -4.29 4.57
N SER A 483 -11.33 -3.95 3.45
CA SER A 483 -11.78 -2.91 2.53
C SER A 483 -11.49 -3.26 1.07
N PRO A 484 -12.25 -2.73 0.10
CA PRO A 484 -11.81 -2.67 -1.29
C PRO A 484 -10.64 -1.68 -1.42
N GLY A 485 -9.71 -1.94 -2.34
CA GLY A 485 -8.50 -1.14 -2.52
C GLY A 485 -7.50 -1.81 -3.47
N ASN A 486 -6.34 -1.18 -3.68
CA ASN A 486 -5.41 -1.61 -4.75
C ASN A 486 -4.83 -3.02 -4.52
N MET A 487 -4.41 -3.34 -3.29
CA MET A 487 -3.94 -4.71 -2.98
C MET A 487 -5.09 -5.74 -3.04
N HIS A 488 -6.28 -5.40 -2.51
CA HIS A 488 -7.47 -6.25 -2.65
C HIS A 488 -7.74 -6.58 -4.13
N ASN A 489 -7.73 -5.57 -5.01
CA ASN A 489 -7.95 -5.75 -6.43
C ASN A 489 -6.89 -6.65 -7.08
N ALA A 490 -5.61 -6.39 -6.82
CA ALA A 490 -4.50 -7.13 -7.41
C ALA A 490 -4.44 -8.60 -6.95
N VAL A 491 -4.76 -8.88 -5.67
CA VAL A 491 -4.83 -10.25 -5.15
C VAL A 491 -6.11 -10.95 -5.65
N VAL A 492 -7.27 -10.29 -5.61
CA VAL A 492 -8.54 -10.86 -6.11
C VAL A 492 -8.40 -11.25 -7.59
N GLY A 493 -7.87 -10.37 -8.43
CA GLY A 493 -7.69 -10.68 -9.85
C GLY A 493 -6.74 -11.86 -10.09
N ARG A 494 -5.58 -11.90 -9.40
CA ARG A 494 -4.62 -13.00 -9.50
C ARG A 494 -5.19 -14.33 -8.97
N ARG A 495 -5.94 -14.29 -7.85
CA ARG A 495 -6.62 -15.48 -7.30
C ARG A 495 -7.74 -15.94 -8.23
N THR A 496 -8.54 -15.05 -8.82
CA THR A 496 -9.55 -15.38 -9.85
C THR A 496 -8.92 -16.01 -11.09
N TYR A 497 -7.79 -15.47 -11.58
CA TYR A 497 -7.03 -16.02 -12.71
C TYR A 497 -6.54 -17.46 -12.47
N LEU A 498 -6.30 -17.84 -11.22
CA LEU A 498 -5.87 -19.17 -10.80
C LEU A 498 -6.99 -20.03 -10.15
N ASN A 499 -8.26 -19.62 -10.24
CA ASN A 499 -9.41 -20.27 -9.59
C ASN A 499 -9.27 -20.50 -8.06
N LEU A 500 -8.61 -19.58 -7.35
CA LEU A 500 -8.36 -19.66 -5.90
C LEU A 500 -9.43 -18.95 -5.06
N LYS A 501 -9.86 -19.60 -3.96
CA LYS A 501 -10.93 -19.14 -3.07
C LYS A 501 -10.65 -17.77 -2.47
N THR A 502 -11.59 -16.85 -2.61
CA THR A 502 -11.45 -15.45 -2.21
C THR A 502 -12.78 -14.90 -1.71
N ILE A 503 -12.89 -14.67 -0.40
CA ILE A 503 -14.11 -14.10 0.17
C ILE A 503 -14.08 -12.58 -0.04
N ARG A 504 -15.08 -12.06 -0.77
CA ARG A 504 -15.24 -10.63 -1.03
C ARG A 504 -16.36 -10.08 -0.14
N PRO A 505 -16.07 -9.34 0.94
CA PRO A 505 -17.10 -8.82 1.83
C PRO A 505 -18.19 -8.04 1.09
N ASN A 506 -19.43 -8.18 1.55
CA ASN A 506 -20.55 -7.40 1.09
C ASN A 506 -20.65 -6.11 1.92
N MET A 507 -19.80 -5.14 1.59
CA MET A 507 -19.59 -3.93 2.41
C MET A 507 -20.88 -3.15 2.71
N SER A 508 -21.81 -3.06 1.75
CA SER A 508 -23.08 -2.35 1.96
C SER A 508 -24.04 -3.11 2.88
N LEU A 509 -24.10 -4.44 2.76
CA LEU A 509 -24.85 -5.29 3.70
C LEU A 509 -24.26 -5.16 5.11
N LEU A 510 -22.95 -5.36 5.25
CA LEU A 510 -22.25 -5.30 6.53
C LEU A 510 -22.39 -3.93 7.19
N GLY A 511 -22.30 -2.85 6.40
CA GLY A 511 -22.55 -1.49 6.89
C GLY A 511 -23.95 -1.29 7.46
N GLN A 512 -24.98 -1.91 6.88
CA GLN A 512 -26.34 -1.91 7.44
C GLN A 512 -26.44 -2.76 8.72
N LEU A 513 -25.86 -3.96 8.73
CA LEU A 513 -25.85 -4.84 9.91
C LEU A 513 -25.17 -4.18 11.12
N PHE A 514 -24.00 -3.55 10.93
CA PHE A 514 -23.27 -2.86 11.99
C PHE A 514 -23.91 -1.53 12.43
N LEU A 515 -24.88 -0.99 11.68
CA LEU A 515 -25.70 0.12 12.18
C LEU A 515 -26.81 -0.35 13.14
N ASN A 516 -27.25 -1.61 13.06
CA ASN A 516 -28.19 -2.19 14.01
C ASN A 516 -27.49 -2.58 15.32
N LYS A 517 -27.77 -1.84 16.39
CA LYS A 517 -27.18 -2.05 17.73
C LYS A 517 -27.88 -3.13 18.55
N SER A 518 -29.06 -3.58 18.12
CA SER A 518 -29.91 -4.54 18.83
C SER A 518 -29.97 -5.91 18.14
N MET A 519 -29.11 -6.14 17.16
CA MET A 519 -29.05 -7.40 16.41
C MET A 519 -28.44 -8.52 17.26
N GLU A 520 -29.10 -9.67 17.28
CA GLU A 520 -28.62 -10.88 17.94
C GLU A 520 -27.65 -11.66 17.05
N TRP A 521 -26.78 -12.47 17.68
CA TRP A 521 -25.72 -13.19 16.96
C TRP A 521 -26.25 -14.16 15.90
N SER A 522 -27.33 -14.89 16.18
CA SER A 522 -27.93 -15.86 15.25
C SER A 522 -28.47 -15.18 13.98
N GLU A 523 -29.15 -14.04 14.13
CA GLU A 523 -29.63 -13.21 13.03
C GLU A 523 -28.45 -12.68 12.19
N PHE A 524 -27.45 -12.08 12.85
CA PHE A 524 -26.24 -11.59 12.20
C PHE A 524 -25.54 -12.69 11.39
N GLN A 525 -25.36 -13.87 11.99
CA GLN A 525 -24.73 -15.02 11.36
C GLN A 525 -25.50 -15.48 10.11
N GLN A 526 -26.82 -15.66 10.23
CA GLN A 526 -27.67 -16.11 9.12
C GLN A 526 -27.63 -15.13 7.94
N VAL A 527 -27.75 -13.83 8.21
CA VAL A 527 -27.75 -12.79 7.16
C VAL A 527 -26.36 -12.63 6.52
N VAL A 528 -25.28 -12.74 7.31
CA VAL A 528 -23.91 -12.76 6.78
C VAL A 528 -23.69 -13.95 5.86
N GLN A 529 -24.06 -15.16 6.27
CA GLN A 529 -23.88 -16.38 5.47
C GLN A 529 -24.66 -16.29 4.14
N ALA A 530 -25.94 -15.92 4.19
CA ALA A 530 -26.77 -15.69 3.01
C ALA A 530 -26.16 -14.61 2.08
N GLY A 531 -25.70 -13.49 2.64
CA GLY A 531 -25.11 -12.37 1.91
C GLY A 531 -23.75 -12.66 1.24
N HIS A 532 -23.09 -13.77 1.59
CA HIS A 532 -21.76 -14.14 1.09
C HIS A 532 -21.70 -15.47 0.31
N LYS A 533 -22.79 -16.25 0.23
CA LYS A 533 -22.86 -17.52 -0.52
C LYS A 533 -22.22 -17.45 -1.92
N ASN A 534 -22.56 -16.42 -2.69
CA ASN A 534 -22.06 -16.19 -4.06
C ASN A 534 -20.90 -15.16 -4.14
N ARG A 535 -20.07 -15.07 -3.08
CA ARG A 535 -18.96 -14.11 -2.96
C ARG A 535 -17.65 -14.75 -2.49
N GLN A 536 -17.43 -16.02 -2.82
CA GLN A 536 -16.27 -16.82 -2.37
C GLN A 536 -15.17 -17.00 -3.43
N GLY A 537 -15.28 -16.32 -4.57
CA GLY A 537 -14.31 -16.37 -5.68
C GLY A 537 -14.91 -16.83 -7.01
N GLN A 538 -16.24 -16.80 -7.14
CA GLN A 538 -16.91 -17.07 -8.40
C GLN A 538 -16.43 -16.09 -9.49
N ILE A 539 -16.03 -16.63 -10.64
CA ILE A 539 -15.58 -15.86 -11.82
C ILE A 539 -16.77 -15.04 -12.34
N ARG A 540 -16.50 -13.78 -12.69
CA ARG A 540 -17.50 -12.86 -13.22
C ARG A 540 -16.91 -12.16 -14.45
N PRO A 541 -17.59 -12.23 -15.62
CA PRO A 541 -17.19 -11.47 -16.80
C PRO A 541 -17.07 -9.98 -16.48
N ARG A 542 -15.98 -9.38 -16.96
CA ARG A 542 -15.65 -7.97 -16.83
C ARG A 542 -16.64 -7.11 -17.62
N LYS A 543 -17.15 -6.04 -17.01
CA LYS A 543 -17.89 -4.98 -17.73
C LYS A 543 -16.89 -3.99 -18.37
N PRO A 544 -17.21 -3.32 -19.50
CA PRO A 544 -16.21 -2.58 -20.30
C PRO A 544 -15.28 -1.62 -19.53
N LYS A 545 -15.82 -0.89 -18.54
CA LYS A 545 -15.07 0.09 -17.72
C LYS A 545 -14.44 -0.49 -16.45
N GLN A 546 -14.58 -1.78 -16.20
CA GLN A 546 -13.96 -2.46 -15.06
C GLN A 546 -12.53 -2.90 -15.38
N SER A 547 -11.70 -2.95 -14.35
CA SER A 547 -10.29 -3.35 -14.46
C SER A 547 -10.13 -4.84 -14.78
N ILE A 548 -9.35 -5.13 -15.83
CA ILE A 548 -8.83 -6.48 -16.13
C ILE A 548 -8.01 -7.06 -14.97
N TYR A 549 -7.35 -6.20 -14.18
CA TYR A 549 -6.54 -6.61 -13.03
C TYR A 549 -7.38 -6.99 -11.80
N THR A 550 -8.70 -6.73 -11.80
CA THR A 550 -9.66 -7.21 -10.78
C THR A 550 -10.59 -8.29 -11.33
N TYR A 551 -10.95 -8.19 -12.62
CA TYR A 551 -11.87 -9.09 -13.32
C TYR A 551 -11.18 -9.60 -14.59
N PRO A 552 -10.40 -10.70 -14.50
CA PRO A 552 -9.56 -11.16 -15.59
C PRO A 552 -10.31 -11.85 -16.75
N ALA A 553 -11.57 -12.28 -16.58
CA ALA A 553 -12.34 -12.90 -17.65
C ALA A 553 -13.20 -11.85 -18.40
N PRO A 554 -13.26 -11.88 -19.75
CA PRO A 554 -12.63 -12.85 -20.66
C PRO A 554 -11.23 -12.44 -21.14
N ASP A 555 -10.77 -11.20 -20.91
CA ASP A 555 -9.59 -10.65 -21.59
C ASP A 555 -8.27 -11.41 -21.31
N CYS A 556 -8.14 -11.96 -20.10
CA CYS A 556 -6.99 -12.74 -19.65
C CYS A 556 -7.30 -14.25 -19.49
N MET A 557 -8.56 -14.67 -19.66
CA MET A 557 -9.01 -16.02 -19.34
C MET A 557 -9.85 -16.60 -20.48
N CYS A 558 -9.51 -17.82 -20.85
CA CYS A 558 -10.14 -18.56 -21.93
C CYS A 558 -11.10 -19.59 -21.34
N GLN A 559 -12.24 -19.82 -22.01
CA GLN A 559 -13.11 -20.93 -21.65
C GLN A 559 -12.39 -22.28 -21.90
N GLN A 560 -12.74 -23.30 -21.12
CA GLN A 560 -12.26 -24.67 -21.28
C GLN A 560 -13.27 -25.50 -22.08
#